data_AF-A0A1U9NI26-F1
#
_entry.id   AF-A0A1U9NI26-F1
#
_cell.length_a   1.000
_cell.length_b   1.000
_cell.length_c   1.000
_cell.angle_alpha   90.00
_cell.angle_beta   90.00
_cell.angle_gamma   90.00
#
_symmetry.space_group_name_H-M   'P 1'
#
loop_
_entity.id
_entity.type
_entity.pdbx_description
1 polymer ?
#
loop_
_entity_poly.entity_id
_entity_poly.type
_entity_poly.pdbx_seq_one_letter_code
_entity_poly.pdbx_strand_id
1 'polypeptide(L)'
;MKPTTIIIALTALALTSAGCTTADRPTVLLTGFWPPSNEMLRPFSPDPELNGGTWAGQNWRNLGCDVYAYFPTFPNGTDANPAGTGTFRVDYQAVSADLDRLTRKHRPRAIIAFGRGDGPWEIEYNAINRTEWVDDYSAPTQPTSDTAITTSAPARVLNLTLPAQQIADAVNAADLPLTAWVDWTGHPGSFLCNYTAYKVAQYQRANSSPDSPNPCTAAGFIHIAPNVPTKTAQTAAKITLQQVITSLKANKPKK
;
A
#
# COMPACT_ATOMS: atom_id res chain seq x y z
N MET A 1 71.97 -1.83 -29.63
CA MET A 1 70.82 -1.94 -28.70
C MET A 1 69.66 -1.16 -29.31
N LYS A 2 68.60 -1.85 -29.76
CA LYS A 2 67.36 -1.22 -30.24
C LYS A 2 66.32 -1.32 -29.13
N PRO A 3 65.55 -0.26 -28.81
CA PRO A 3 64.53 -0.36 -27.78
C PRO A 3 63.30 -1.10 -28.35
N THR A 4 62.84 -2.10 -27.60
CA THR A 4 61.60 -2.83 -27.89
C THR A 4 60.44 -2.04 -27.33
N THR A 5 59.59 -1.48 -28.21
CA THR A 5 58.33 -0.85 -27.82
C THR A 5 57.31 -1.93 -27.47
N ILE A 6 56.90 -1.99 -26.21
CA ILE A 6 55.78 -2.83 -25.75
C ILE A 6 54.50 -2.02 -25.92
N ILE A 7 53.62 -2.47 -26.81
CA ILE A 7 52.26 -1.94 -26.96
C ILE A 7 51.37 -2.69 -25.95
N ILE A 8 50.92 -2.00 -24.91
CA ILE A 8 49.90 -2.52 -23.99
C ILE A 8 48.54 -2.25 -24.63
N ALA A 9 47.87 -3.30 -25.11
CA ALA A 9 46.48 -3.21 -25.52
C ALA A 9 45.59 -3.10 -24.28
N LEU A 10 45.06 -1.90 -24.01
CA LEU A 10 43.96 -1.73 -23.06
C LEU A 10 42.67 -2.25 -23.72
N THR A 11 42.26 -3.46 -23.37
CA THR A 11 40.90 -3.94 -23.61
C THR A 11 39.97 -3.24 -22.62
N ALA A 12 39.24 -2.23 -23.10
CA ALA A 12 38.14 -1.63 -22.37
C ALA A 12 37.01 -2.68 -22.27
N LEU A 13 36.86 -3.27 -21.09
CA LEU A 13 35.74 -4.14 -20.77
C LEU A 13 34.50 -3.24 -20.62
N ALA A 14 33.70 -3.14 -21.67
CA ALA A 14 32.40 -2.49 -21.60
C ALA A 14 31.51 -3.30 -20.66
N LEU A 15 31.28 -2.80 -19.44
CA LEU A 15 30.20 -3.27 -18.59
C LEU A 15 28.89 -2.92 -19.29
N THR A 16 28.29 -3.91 -19.96
CA THR A 16 26.91 -3.84 -20.37
C THR A 16 26.07 -3.81 -19.10
N SER A 17 25.56 -2.63 -18.75
CA SER A 17 24.46 -2.53 -17.80
C SER A 17 23.31 -3.35 -18.38
N ALA A 18 23.05 -4.53 -17.81
CA ALA A 18 21.85 -5.28 -18.09
C ALA A 18 20.68 -4.36 -17.76
N GLY A 19 20.08 -3.77 -18.80
CA GLY A 19 18.89 -2.95 -18.68
C GLY A 19 17.81 -3.84 -18.11
N CYS A 20 17.52 -3.67 -16.81
CA CYS A 20 16.29 -4.15 -16.23
C CYS A 20 15.18 -3.40 -16.95
N THR A 21 14.57 -4.05 -17.93
CA THR A 21 13.42 -3.52 -18.66
C THR A 21 12.35 -3.15 -17.64
N THR A 22 11.69 -2.02 -17.86
CA THR A 22 10.67 -1.45 -16.96
C THR A 22 9.45 -2.35 -16.73
N ALA A 23 9.38 -3.54 -17.36
CA ALA A 23 8.21 -4.42 -17.39
C ALA A 23 8.13 -5.44 -16.24
N ASP A 24 9.20 -5.67 -15.46
CA ASP A 24 9.27 -6.79 -14.49
C ASP A 24 9.48 -6.38 -13.02
N ARG A 25 9.40 -5.09 -12.66
CA ARG A 25 9.54 -4.71 -11.24
C ARG A 25 8.30 -5.13 -10.45
N PRO A 26 8.47 -5.76 -9.27
CA PRO A 26 7.34 -6.00 -8.37
C PRO A 26 6.69 -4.69 -7.98
N THR A 27 5.36 -4.71 -7.82
CA THR A 27 4.59 -3.52 -7.49
C THR A 27 4.15 -3.52 -6.03
N VAL A 28 4.03 -2.34 -5.45
CA VAL A 28 3.35 -2.09 -4.17
C VAL A 28 2.14 -1.22 -4.45
N LEU A 29 0.96 -1.65 -3.99
CA LEU A 29 -0.29 -0.92 -4.13
C LEU A 29 -0.58 -0.16 -2.83
N LEU A 30 -0.87 1.13 -2.93
CA LEU A 30 -1.26 1.98 -1.82
C LEU A 30 -2.70 2.47 -2.03
N THR A 31 -3.46 2.57 -0.95
CA THR A 31 -4.75 3.26 -0.97
C THR A 31 -5.01 4.00 0.34
N GLY A 32 -5.80 5.06 0.28
CA GLY A 32 -6.18 5.89 1.41
C GLY A 32 -7.58 6.46 1.18
N PHE A 33 -8.32 6.76 2.24
CA PHE A 33 -9.67 7.33 2.16
C PHE A 33 -9.66 8.85 2.35
N TRP A 34 -10.01 9.35 3.54
CA TRP A 34 -10.05 10.78 3.81
C TRP A 34 -8.70 11.38 4.15
N PRO A 35 -8.53 12.71 4.02
CA PRO A 35 -7.34 13.38 4.52
C PRO A 35 -7.09 13.07 6.00
N PRO A 36 -5.82 12.90 6.41
CA PRO A 36 -4.61 13.05 5.59
C PRO A 36 -4.24 11.81 4.74
N SER A 37 -4.97 10.70 4.83
CA SER A 37 -4.58 9.39 4.27
C SER A 37 -4.54 9.33 2.74
N ASN A 38 -5.44 10.02 2.01
CA ASN A 38 -5.34 10.13 0.55
C ASN A 38 -4.31 11.17 0.12
N GLU A 39 -4.33 12.35 0.75
CA GLU A 39 -3.47 13.48 0.41
C GLU A 39 -1.99 13.14 0.57
N MET A 40 -1.63 12.30 1.54
CA MET A 40 -0.25 11.86 1.71
C MET A 40 0.26 10.94 0.60
N LEU A 41 -0.65 10.33 -0.18
CA LEU A 41 -0.32 9.37 -1.21
C LEU A 41 -0.22 10.00 -2.61
N ARG A 42 -0.56 11.30 -2.75
CA ARG A 42 -0.54 12.03 -4.04
C ARG A 42 0.70 11.78 -4.91
N PRO A 43 1.95 11.86 -4.38
CA PRO A 43 3.13 11.65 -5.22
C PRO A 43 3.22 10.25 -5.86
N PHE A 44 2.52 9.27 -5.32
CA PHE A 44 2.50 7.88 -5.81
C PHE A 44 1.34 7.60 -6.78
N SER A 45 0.44 8.56 -7.00
CA SER A 45 -0.61 8.41 -8.00
C SER A 45 0.00 8.36 -9.41
N PRO A 46 -0.42 7.43 -10.29
CA PRO A 46 -0.03 7.46 -11.69
C PRO A 46 -0.76 8.56 -12.49
N ASP A 47 -1.75 9.22 -11.89
CA ASP A 47 -2.48 10.33 -12.50
C ASP A 47 -1.68 11.64 -12.36
N PRO A 48 -1.27 12.28 -13.48
CA PRO A 48 -0.50 13.52 -13.46
C PRO A 48 -1.24 14.69 -12.78
N GLU A 49 -2.58 14.71 -12.81
CA GLU A 49 -3.37 15.75 -12.14
C GLU A 49 -3.30 15.61 -10.61
N LEU A 50 -3.15 14.38 -10.11
CA LEU A 50 -3.09 14.10 -8.68
C LEU A 50 -1.68 14.20 -8.10
N ASN A 51 -0.65 13.89 -8.89
CA ASN A 51 0.75 13.84 -8.43
C ASN A 51 1.55 15.12 -8.74
N GLY A 52 0.96 16.12 -9.41
CA GLY A 52 1.65 17.35 -9.80
C GLY A 52 2.55 17.19 -11.04
N GLY A 53 2.22 16.26 -11.93
CA GLY A 53 2.90 16.01 -13.20
C GLY A 53 4.11 15.08 -13.15
N THR A 54 4.53 14.60 -11.98
CA THR A 54 5.66 13.66 -11.84
C THR A 54 5.32 12.51 -10.89
N TRP A 55 5.27 11.29 -11.42
CA TRP A 55 5.02 10.10 -10.62
C TRP A 55 6.28 9.68 -9.87
N ALA A 56 6.26 9.79 -8.53
CA ALA A 56 7.38 9.45 -7.67
C ALA A 56 7.54 7.93 -7.42
N GLY A 57 6.58 7.12 -7.87
CA GLY A 57 6.53 5.69 -7.56
C GLY A 57 7.43 4.81 -8.41
N GLN A 58 7.94 5.30 -9.54
CA GLN A 58 8.81 4.52 -10.42
C GLN A 58 10.11 4.14 -9.70
N ASN A 59 10.42 2.83 -9.65
CA ASN A 59 11.59 2.27 -8.98
C ASN A 59 11.89 3.00 -7.66
N TRP A 60 10.89 3.08 -6.78
CA TRP A 60 10.88 4.05 -5.69
C TRP A 60 12.16 3.97 -4.86
N ARG A 61 12.87 5.10 -4.76
CA ARG A 61 14.19 5.24 -4.09
C ARG A 61 15.25 4.21 -4.54
N ASN A 62 15.18 3.76 -5.79
CA ASN A 62 16.02 2.69 -6.33
C ASN A 62 15.91 1.37 -5.55
N LEU A 63 14.78 1.13 -4.89
CA LEU A 63 14.57 -0.10 -4.11
C LEU A 63 14.07 -1.27 -4.95
N GLY A 64 13.87 -1.11 -6.26
CA GLY A 64 13.50 -2.19 -7.17
C GLY A 64 12.02 -2.55 -7.13
N CYS A 65 11.16 -1.63 -6.67
CA CYS A 65 9.70 -1.79 -6.70
C CYS A 65 9.07 -0.54 -7.32
N ASP A 66 8.02 -0.73 -8.12
CA ASP A 66 7.16 0.35 -8.56
C ASP A 66 6.00 0.52 -7.57
N VAL A 67 5.64 1.77 -7.25
CA VAL A 67 4.66 2.08 -6.20
C VAL A 67 3.50 2.87 -6.77
N TYR A 68 2.30 2.30 -6.72
CA TYR A 68 1.09 2.92 -7.25
C TYR A 68 0.12 3.24 -6.12
N ALA A 69 -0.37 4.48 -6.07
CA ALA A 69 -1.44 4.86 -5.16
C ALA A 69 -2.73 5.19 -5.90
N TYR A 70 -3.85 4.77 -5.32
CA TYR A 70 -5.19 5.10 -5.77
C TYR A 70 -6.07 5.43 -4.56
N PHE A 71 -6.81 6.53 -4.63
CA PHE A 71 -7.56 7.08 -3.52
C PHE A 71 -8.63 8.04 -4.04
N PRO A 72 -9.71 8.29 -3.28
CA PRO A 72 -10.73 9.25 -3.68
C PRO A 72 -10.22 10.67 -3.47
N THR A 73 -10.83 11.62 -4.20
CA THR A 73 -10.57 13.05 -4.05
C THR A 73 -11.79 13.79 -3.53
N PHE A 74 -11.53 14.93 -2.89
CA PHE A 74 -12.53 15.76 -2.22
C PHE A 74 -12.34 17.24 -2.61
N PRO A 75 -12.54 17.61 -3.87
CA PRO A 75 -12.25 18.96 -4.36
C PRO A 75 -13.01 20.08 -3.62
N ASN A 76 -14.19 19.76 -3.08
CA ASN A 76 -15.02 20.68 -2.30
C ASN A 76 -15.04 20.34 -0.79
N GLY A 77 -14.04 19.59 -0.31
CA GLY A 77 -13.99 19.08 1.06
C GLY A 77 -14.81 17.81 1.28
N THR A 78 -14.59 17.16 2.42
CA THR A 78 -15.21 15.87 2.76
C THR A 78 -16.69 15.99 3.09
N ASP A 79 -17.12 17.16 3.58
CA ASP A 79 -18.52 17.36 3.99
C ASP A 79 -19.46 17.50 2.79
N ALA A 80 -18.96 18.08 1.68
CA ALA A 80 -19.74 18.25 0.45
C ALA A 80 -19.99 16.93 -0.28
N ASN A 81 -19.05 15.98 -0.21
CA ASN A 81 -19.20 14.64 -0.73
C ASN A 81 -18.33 13.67 0.10
N PRO A 82 -18.90 13.04 1.14
CA PRO A 82 -18.13 12.17 2.04
C PRO A 82 -17.68 10.86 1.37
N ALA A 83 -18.34 10.44 0.29
CA ALA A 83 -17.89 9.31 -0.54
C ALA A 83 -16.64 9.65 -1.37
N GLY A 84 -16.39 10.94 -1.63
CA GLY A 84 -15.38 11.42 -2.56
C GLY A 84 -15.68 11.04 -4.01
N THR A 85 -14.73 11.32 -4.88
CA THR A 85 -14.80 11.00 -6.33
C THR A 85 -13.55 10.26 -6.79
N GLY A 86 -13.67 9.51 -7.89
CA GLY A 86 -12.55 8.77 -8.48
C GLY A 86 -12.46 7.32 -8.00
N THR A 87 -11.23 6.80 -7.95
CA THR A 87 -10.94 5.40 -7.54
C THR A 87 -10.92 5.28 -6.02
N PHE A 88 -11.39 4.16 -5.47
CA PHE A 88 -11.54 3.91 -4.03
C PHE A 88 -12.44 4.95 -3.33
N ARG A 89 -13.58 5.30 -3.96
CA ARG A 89 -14.67 6.01 -3.27
C ARG A 89 -15.00 5.32 -1.95
N VAL A 90 -15.40 6.09 -0.94
CA VAL A 90 -15.83 5.57 0.38
C VAL A 90 -17.21 4.95 0.24
N ASP A 91 -17.22 3.78 -0.38
CA ASP A 91 -18.38 3.02 -0.86
C ASP A 91 -17.95 1.55 -0.97
N TYR A 92 -18.68 0.64 -0.35
CA TYR A 92 -18.30 -0.79 -0.26
C TYR A 92 -18.13 -1.42 -1.64
N GLN A 93 -19.03 -1.11 -2.57
CA GLN A 93 -19.02 -1.71 -3.91
C GLN A 93 -17.86 -1.18 -4.74
N ALA A 94 -17.56 0.11 -4.64
CA ALA A 94 -16.44 0.77 -5.29
C ALA A 94 -15.11 0.22 -4.79
N VAL A 95 -14.92 0.11 -3.47
CA VAL A 95 -13.71 -0.49 -2.90
C VAL A 95 -13.52 -1.91 -3.39
N SER A 96 -14.58 -2.72 -3.42
CA SER A 96 -14.50 -4.09 -3.94
C SER A 96 -14.09 -4.11 -5.41
N ALA A 97 -14.80 -3.36 -6.26
CA ALA A 97 -14.56 -3.34 -7.70
C ALA A 97 -13.16 -2.80 -8.05
N ASP A 98 -12.72 -1.76 -7.34
CA ASP A 98 -11.40 -1.16 -7.56
C ASP A 98 -10.27 -2.06 -7.09
N LEU A 99 -10.40 -2.70 -5.92
CA LEU A 99 -9.39 -3.65 -5.45
C LEU A 99 -9.25 -4.82 -6.44
N ASP A 100 -10.36 -5.38 -6.91
CA ASP A 100 -10.36 -6.46 -7.91
C ASP A 100 -9.70 -6.03 -9.22
N ARG A 101 -10.07 -4.85 -9.73
CA ARG A 101 -9.52 -4.31 -10.98
C ARG A 101 -8.03 -4.02 -10.86
N LEU A 102 -7.60 -3.38 -9.77
CA LEU A 102 -6.21 -2.94 -9.57
C LEU A 102 -5.28 -4.08 -9.22
N THR A 103 -5.74 -5.07 -8.45
CA THR A 103 -4.95 -6.26 -8.16
C THR A 103 -4.73 -7.13 -9.39
N ARG A 104 -5.73 -7.25 -10.29
CA ARG A 104 -5.53 -7.88 -11.61
C ARG A 104 -4.53 -7.12 -12.48
N LYS A 105 -4.61 -5.79 -12.47
CA LYS A 105 -3.72 -4.92 -13.25
C LYS A 105 -2.26 -5.00 -12.77
N HIS A 106 -2.04 -4.83 -11.48
CA HIS A 106 -0.70 -4.61 -10.92
C HIS A 106 -0.05 -5.86 -10.34
N ARG A 107 -0.83 -6.88 -9.98
CA ARG A 107 -0.38 -8.10 -9.28
C ARG A 107 0.58 -7.76 -8.11
N PRO A 108 0.13 -6.95 -7.14
CA PRO A 108 1.00 -6.37 -6.14
C PRO A 108 1.69 -7.42 -5.26
N ARG A 109 2.99 -7.21 -5.02
CA ARG A 109 3.77 -7.96 -4.02
C ARG A 109 3.43 -7.53 -2.61
N ALA A 110 2.93 -6.30 -2.45
CA ALA A 110 2.36 -5.82 -1.20
C ALA A 110 1.22 -4.82 -1.41
N ILE A 111 0.29 -4.77 -0.45
CA ILE A 111 -0.79 -3.78 -0.39
C ILE A 111 -0.78 -3.06 0.96
N ILE A 112 -0.72 -1.73 0.94
CA ILE A 112 -0.81 -0.91 2.16
C ILE A 112 -2.04 -0.02 2.04
N ALA A 113 -3.07 -0.31 2.81
CA ALA A 113 -4.25 0.52 2.91
C ALA A 113 -4.13 1.47 4.12
N PHE A 114 -4.68 2.65 3.97
CA PHE A 114 -4.70 3.68 5.00
C PHE A 114 -6.12 4.21 5.19
N GLY A 115 -6.44 4.66 6.39
CA GLY A 115 -7.71 5.30 6.69
C GLY A 115 -7.57 6.33 7.79
N ARG A 116 -8.55 7.21 7.88
CA ARG A 116 -8.70 8.10 9.03
C ARG A 116 -9.27 7.29 10.21
N GLY A 117 -8.63 7.36 11.37
CA GLY A 117 -9.05 6.65 12.59
C GLY A 117 -8.48 7.32 13.84
N ASP A 118 -8.39 6.57 14.95
CA ASP A 118 -8.00 7.12 16.25
C ASP A 118 -6.54 7.58 16.27
N GLY A 119 -5.60 6.82 15.67
CA GLY A 119 -4.24 7.27 15.38
C GLY A 119 -3.44 7.86 16.58
N PRO A 120 -2.26 8.45 16.36
CA PRO A 120 -1.86 9.12 15.12
C PRO A 120 -1.25 8.23 14.03
N TRP A 121 -0.73 7.05 14.34
CA TRP A 121 -0.24 6.07 13.34
C TRP A 121 -0.39 4.63 13.84
N GLU A 122 -1.62 4.12 13.81
CA GLU A 122 -2.01 2.82 14.34
C GLU A 122 -1.91 1.75 13.26
N ILE A 123 -1.10 0.71 13.48
CA ILE A 123 -0.90 -0.37 12.53
C ILE A 123 -1.75 -1.56 12.94
N GLU A 124 -2.75 -1.86 12.14
CA GLU A 124 -3.74 -2.90 12.42
C GLU A 124 -3.12 -4.28 12.22
N TYR A 125 -3.27 -5.17 13.20
CA TYR A 125 -2.81 -6.55 13.08
C TYR A 125 -3.91 -7.51 12.61
N ASN A 126 -5.18 -7.18 12.88
CA ASN A 126 -6.32 -8.03 12.59
C ASN A 126 -7.34 -7.31 11.72
N ALA A 127 -8.07 -8.07 10.90
CA ALA A 127 -9.29 -7.63 10.24
C ALA A 127 -10.38 -8.67 10.48
N ILE A 128 -11.64 -8.27 10.57
CA ILE A 128 -12.75 -9.17 10.91
C ILE A 128 -13.88 -9.09 9.88
N ASN A 129 -14.47 -10.23 9.52
CA ASN A 129 -15.70 -10.24 8.75
C ASN A 129 -16.87 -9.87 9.67
N ARG A 130 -17.40 -8.66 9.56
CA ARG A 130 -18.51 -8.23 10.43
C ARG A 130 -19.83 -8.88 10.02
N THR A 131 -20.67 -9.15 11.00
CA THR A 131 -22.08 -9.50 10.82
C THR A 131 -22.92 -8.29 10.45
N GLU A 132 -22.53 -7.11 10.94
CA GLU A 132 -23.21 -5.84 10.71
C GLU A 132 -22.17 -4.78 10.36
N TRP A 133 -22.42 -4.05 9.27
CA TRP A 133 -21.56 -2.98 8.81
C TRP A 133 -22.25 -1.64 9.05
N VAL A 134 -21.47 -0.60 9.32
CA VAL A 134 -22.00 0.77 9.31
C VAL A 134 -22.30 1.16 7.86
N ASP A 135 -23.47 1.76 7.62
CA ASP A 135 -23.88 2.25 6.31
C ASP A 135 -22.85 3.25 5.74
N ASP A 136 -22.48 3.06 4.48
CA ASP A 136 -21.72 4.05 3.72
C ASP A 136 -22.63 5.15 3.14
N TYR A 137 -22.07 5.96 2.23
CA TYR A 137 -22.73 7.14 1.69
C TYR A 137 -23.50 6.91 0.38
N SER A 138 -23.46 5.70 -0.20
CA SER A 138 -23.99 5.43 -1.54
C SER A 138 -24.80 4.13 -1.57
N ALA A 139 -26.02 4.17 -2.11
CA ALA A 139 -26.83 2.95 -2.21
C ALA A 139 -26.25 1.96 -3.24
N PRO A 140 -26.20 0.65 -2.93
CA PRO A 140 -26.56 0.03 -1.65
C PRO A 140 -25.49 0.27 -0.57
N THR A 141 -25.90 0.75 0.61
CA THR A 141 -24.99 1.24 1.66
C THR A 141 -24.27 0.16 2.46
N GLN A 142 -24.53 -1.11 2.14
CA GLN A 142 -23.98 -2.29 2.80
C GLN A 142 -23.27 -3.18 1.76
N PRO A 143 -22.31 -4.02 2.15
CA PRO A 143 -21.67 -4.97 1.24
C PRO A 143 -22.69 -5.97 0.67
N THR A 144 -23.14 -5.76 -0.56
CA THR A 144 -24.17 -6.60 -1.22
C THR A 144 -23.61 -7.42 -2.37
N SER A 145 -22.66 -6.87 -3.13
CA SER A 145 -22.08 -7.50 -4.33
C SER A 145 -20.79 -8.27 -4.06
N ASP A 146 -20.24 -8.18 -2.84
CA ASP A 146 -18.96 -8.80 -2.51
C ASP A 146 -19.13 -10.23 -2.01
N THR A 147 -19.08 -11.17 -2.93
CA THR A 147 -19.20 -12.61 -2.65
C THR A 147 -18.13 -13.09 -1.66
N ALA A 148 -16.94 -12.50 -1.64
CA ALA A 148 -15.88 -12.92 -0.71
C ALA A 148 -16.22 -12.58 0.75
N ILE A 149 -17.00 -11.52 0.97
CA ILE A 149 -17.48 -11.10 2.29
C ILE A 149 -18.75 -11.85 2.65
N THR A 150 -19.71 -11.95 1.72
CA THR A 150 -21.01 -12.59 1.98
C THR A 150 -20.93 -14.12 2.12
N THR A 151 -19.91 -14.77 1.57
CA THR A 151 -19.68 -16.22 1.71
C THR A 151 -18.69 -16.59 2.81
N SER A 152 -17.88 -15.64 3.28
CA SER A 152 -16.99 -15.87 4.42
C SER A 152 -17.79 -16.05 5.70
N ALA A 153 -17.34 -16.93 6.60
CA ALA A 153 -17.98 -17.09 7.90
C ALA A 153 -18.03 -15.73 8.65
N PRO A 154 -19.17 -15.39 9.27
CA PRO A 154 -19.27 -14.19 10.10
C PRO A 154 -18.29 -14.28 11.28
N ALA A 155 -17.84 -13.12 11.76
CA ALA A 155 -16.85 -12.96 12.84
C ALA A 155 -15.48 -13.63 12.58
N ARG A 156 -15.21 -14.11 11.36
CA ARG A 156 -13.90 -14.64 11.00
C ARG A 156 -12.85 -13.54 11.09
N VAL A 157 -11.79 -13.79 11.87
CA VAL A 157 -10.62 -12.91 11.96
C VAL A 157 -9.54 -13.36 11.00
N LEU A 158 -8.93 -12.39 10.32
CA LEU A 158 -7.81 -12.54 9.42
C LEU A 158 -6.67 -11.65 9.90
N ASN A 159 -5.53 -12.24 10.25
CA ASN A 159 -4.32 -11.44 10.48
C ASN A 159 -3.84 -10.78 9.19
N LEU A 160 -3.36 -9.54 9.33
CA LEU A 160 -2.66 -8.75 8.34
C LEU A 160 -1.16 -9.11 8.41
N THR A 161 -0.42 -8.84 7.34
CA THR A 161 0.95 -9.35 7.16
C THR A 161 1.97 -8.25 6.86
N LEU A 162 1.63 -6.98 7.16
CA LEU A 162 2.64 -5.93 7.20
C LEU A 162 3.70 -6.26 8.27
N PRO A 163 4.97 -5.84 8.08
CA PRO A 163 6.00 -5.90 9.11
C PRO A 163 5.71 -4.85 10.19
N ALA A 164 4.62 -5.05 10.95
CA ALA A 164 3.96 -4.04 11.74
C ALA A 164 4.88 -3.45 12.82
N GLN A 165 5.60 -4.30 13.57
CA GLN A 165 6.53 -3.83 14.58
C GLN A 165 7.68 -3.03 13.97
N GLN A 166 8.25 -3.51 12.85
CA GLN A 166 9.34 -2.79 12.17
C GLN A 166 8.89 -1.43 11.64
N ILE A 167 7.63 -1.34 11.17
CA ILE A 167 7.03 -0.05 10.78
C ILE A 167 6.91 0.87 11.99
N ALA A 168 6.32 0.40 13.10
CA ALA A 168 6.14 1.19 14.32
C ALA A 168 7.48 1.74 14.83
N ASP A 169 8.47 0.85 14.97
CA ASP A 169 9.82 1.19 15.46
C ASP A 169 10.49 2.23 14.54
N ALA A 170 10.42 2.04 13.22
CA ALA A 170 11.06 2.93 12.27
C ALA A 170 10.39 4.31 12.21
N VAL A 171 9.06 4.38 12.35
CA VAL A 171 8.33 5.65 12.40
C VAL A 171 8.65 6.41 13.69
N ASN A 172 8.67 5.72 14.84
CA ASN A 172 9.03 6.31 16.12
C ASN A 172 10.49 6.77 16.17
N ALA A 173 11.40 6.06 15.51
CA ALA A 173 12.81 6.45 15.41
C ALA A 173 13.07 7.67 14.51
N ALA A 174 12.09 8.11 13.72
CA ALA A 174 12.25 9.21 12.78
C ALA A 174 11.97 10.61 13.36
N ASP A 175 11.74 10.71 14.67
CA ASP A 175 11.50 11.96 15.41
C ASP A 175 10.38 12.82 14.77
N LEU A 176 9.31 12.15 14.34
CA LEU A 176 8.11 12.81 13.83
C LEU A 176 7.23 13.22 15.01
N PRO A 177 6.41 14.29 14.89
CA PRO A 177 5.43 14.68 15.89
C PRO A 177 4.20 13.75 15.88
N LEU A 178 4.43 12.43 15.93
CA LEU A 178 3.42 11.39 16.09
C LEU A 178 4.06 10.15 16.74
N THR A 179 3.22 9.29 17.31
CA THR A 179 3.62 7.98 17.82
C THR A 179 2.95 6.89 16.99
N ALA A 180 3.74 5.91 16.59
CA ALA A 180 3.26 4.70 15.92
C ALA A 180 3.22 3.52 16.89
N TRP A 181 2.20 2.68 16.77
CA TRP A 181 2.11 1.42 17.51
C TRP A 181 1.35 0.38 16.68
N VAL A 182 1.43 -0.87 17.13
CA VAL A 182 0.68 -1.97 16.54
C VAL A 182 -0.53 -2.26 17.42
N ASP A 183 -1.72 -2.27 16.84
CA ASP A 183 -2.90 -2.81 17.49
C ASP A 183 -2.95 -4.34 17.29
N TRP A 184 -2.45 -5.06 18.28
CA TRP A 184 -2.35 -6.53 18.27
C TRP A 184 -3.69 -7.23 18.49
N THR A 185 -4.65 -6.56 19.13
CA THR A 185 -5.86 -7.22 19.67
C THR A 185 -7.16 -6.68 19.10
N GLY A 186 -7.17 -5.42 18.66
CA GLY A 186 -8.33 -4.81 18.04
C GLY A 186 -8.38 -5.06 16.54
N HIS A 187 -9.08 -4.16 15.87
CA HIS A 187 -9.48 -4.25 14.47
C HIS A 187 -9.91 -2.86 13.95
N PRO A 188 -9.92 -2.61 12.63
CA PRO A 188 -10.14 -1.27 12.06
C PRO A 188 -11.61 -0.78 12.05
N GLY A 189 -12.41 -1.19 13.04
CA GLY A 189 -13.82 -0.77 13.21
C GLY A 189 -14.84 -1.61 12.42
N SER A 190 -16.02 -1.02 12.18
CA SER A 190 -17.17 -1.66 11.50
C SER A 190 -17.54 -0.99 10.17
N PHE A 191 -16.67 -0.11 9.67
CA PHE A 191 -16.88 0.64 8.44
C PHE A 191 -15.90 0.20 7.33
N LEU A 192 -15.69 1.04 6.30
CA LEU A 192 -14.83 0.80 5.14
C LEU A 192 -13.36 0.48 5.51
N CYS A 193 -12.85 0.97 6.65
CA CYS A 193 -11.50 0.65 7.10
C CYS A 193 -11.31 -0.86 7.32
N ASN A 194 -12.16 -1.47 8.15
CA ASN A 194 -12.12 -2.91 8.41
C ASN A 194 -12.50 -3.73 7.18
N TYR A 195 -13.45 -3.26 6.38
CA TYR A 195 -13.83 -3.91 5.13
C TYR A 195 -12.63 -4.01 4.18
N THR A 196 -11.91 -2.91 3.99
CA THR A 196 -10.72 -2.84 3.14
C THR A 196 -9.60 -3.72 3.71
N ALA A 197 -9.35 -3.64 5.02
CA ALA A 197 -8.36 -4.46 5.70
C ALA A 197 -8.63 -5.96 5.49
N TYR A 198 -9.89 -6.39 5.62
CA TYR A 198 -10.28 -7.77 5.44
C TYR A 198 -10.08 -8.22 3.98
N LYS A 199 -10.49 -7.40 3.02
CA LYS A 199 -10.31 -7.70 1.59
C LYS A 199 -8.83 -7.79 1.18
N VAL A 200 -7.97 -6.89 1.65
CA VAL A 200 -6.53 -6.98 1.33
C VAL A 200 -5.89 -8.21 1.99
N ALA A 201 -6.36 -8.62 3.17
CA ALA A 201 -5.94 -9.85 3.83
C ALA A 201 -6.39 -11.11 3.07
N GLN A 202 -7.59 -11.11 2.49
CA GLN A 202 -8.06 -12.19 1.61
C GLN A 202 -7.22 -12.27 0.33
N TYR A 203 -6.99 -11.14 -0.33
CA TYR A 203 -6.15 -11.09 -1.53
C TYR A 203 -4.75 -11.63 -1.24
N GLN A 204 -4.14 -11.19 -0.14
CA GLN A 204 -2.82 -11.65 0.27
C GLN A 204 -2.80 -13.16 0.47
N ARG A 205 -3.72 -13.72 1.26
CA ARG A 205 -3.81 -15.18 1.49
C ARG A 205 -4.01 -15.98 0.20
N ALA A 206 -4.82 -15.48 -0.73
CA ALA A 206 -5.07 -16.14 -2.01
C ALA A 206 -3.84 -16.09 -2.95
N ASN A 207 -2.92 -15.14 -2.74
CA ASN A 207 -1.80 -14.88 -3.65
C ASN A 207 -0.44 -14.99 -2.95
N SER A 208 -0.34 -15.54 -1.75
CA SER A 208 0.92 -15.55 -0.98
C SER A 208 1.85 -16.71 -1.29
N SER A 209 1.47 -17.63 -2.16
CA SER A 209 2.27 -18.83 -2.46
C SER A 209 3.67 -18.43 -2.97
N PRO A 210 4.76 -18.93 -2.35
CA PRO A 210 6.12 -18.59 -2.79
C PRO A 210 6.41 -19.06 -4.22
N ASP A 211 5.64 -20.03 -4.73
CA ASP A 211 5.76 -20.57 -6.09
C ASP A 211 5.02 -19.70 -7.13
N SER A 212 4.22 -18.72 -6.69
CA SER A 212 3.60 -17.74 -7.59
C SER A 212 4.69 -16.86 -8.22
N PRO A 213 4.61 -16.53 -9.52
CA PRO A 213 5.56 -15.62 -10.15
C PRO A 213 5.54 -14.22 -9.53
N ASN A 214 4.40 -13.81 -8.94
CA ASN A 214 4.23 -12.52 -8.26
C ASN A 214 3.44 -12.71 -6.97
N PRO A 215 4.03 -13.24 -5.89
CA PRO A 215 3.23 -13.48 -4.69
C PRO A 215 2.92 -12.18 -3.95
N CYS A 216 1.75 -12.06 -3.34
CA CYS A 216 1.47 -11.00 -2.38
C CYS A 216 1.95 -11.45 -0.99
N THR A 217 3.08 -10.91 -0.53
CA THR A 217 3.70 -11.32 0.74
C THR A 217 3.35 -10.43 1.92
N ALA A 218 2.86 -9.22 1.70
CA ALA A 218 2.49 -8.30 2.76
C ALA A 218 1.22 -7.54 2.41
N ALA A 219 0.22 -7.56 3.28
CA ALA A 219 -0.95 -6.69 3.15
C ALA A 219 -1.43 -6.22 4.51
N GLY A 220 -1.88 -4.97 4.61
CA GLY A 220 -2.49 -4.49 5.85
C GLY A 220 -3.11 -3.12 5.76
N PHE A 221 -3.51 -2.64 6.92
CA PHE A 221 -4.24 -1.38 7.12
C PHE A 221 -3.56 -0.56 8.21
N ILE A 222 -3.55 0.77 8.05
CA ILE A 222 -3.00 1.69 9.05
C ILE A 222 -3.99 2.85 9.24
N HIS A 223 -4.40 3.09 10.49
CA HIS A 223 -5.19 4.25 10.87
C HIS A 223 -4.31 5.46 11.17
N ILE A 224 -4.78 6.63 10.72
CA ILE A 224 -4.08 7.91 10.88
C ILE A 224 -5.04 8.90 11.51
N ALA A 225 -4.60 9.58 12.56
CA ALA A 225 -5.44 10.58 13.20
C ALA A 225 -5.63 11.79 12.28
N PRO A 226 -6.84 12.40 12.25
CA PRO A 226 -7.13 13.52 11.35
C PRO A 226 -6.31 14.78 11.61
N ASN A 227 -5.79 14.93 12.83
CA ASN A 227 -4.97 16.07 13.22
C ASN A 227 -3.49 15.90 12.85
N VAL A 228 -3.06 14.74 12.33
CA VAL A 228 -1.69 14.56 11.83
C VAL A 228 -1.51 15.43 10.58
N PRO A 229 -0.54 16.36 10.56
CA PRO A 229 -0.30 17.17 9.37
C PRO A 229 0.03 16.30 8.15
N THR A 230 -0.53 16.62 6.98
CA THR A 230 -0.30 15.86 5.73
C THR A 230 1.19 15.63 5.46
N LYS A 231 2.05 16.63 5.71
CA LYS A 231 3.51 16.48 5.52
C LYS A 231 4.13 15.45 6.47
N THR A 232 3.68 15.40 7.72
CA THR A 232 4.10 14.38 8.69
C THR A 232 3.63 13.00 8.25
N ALA A 233 2.35 12.88 7.86
CA ALA A 233 1.78 11.63 7.34
C ALA A 233 2.51 11.15 6.07
N GLN A 234 2.89 12.05 5.16
CA GLN A 234 3.71 11.74 3.98
C GLN A 234 5.07 11.14 4.34
N THR A 235 5.73 11.69 5.36
CA THR A 235 7.04 11.16 5.82
C THR A 235 6.86 9.78 6.47
N ALA A 236 5.88 9.62 7.34
CA ALA A 236 5.55 8.34 7.97
C ALA A 236 5.17 7.27 6.91
N ALA A 237 4.35 7.61 5.91
CA ALA A 237 3.98 6.72 4.82
C ALA A 237 5.20 6.25 4.02
N LYS A 238 6.17 7.13 3.74
CA LYS A 238 7.44 6.78 3.09
C LYS A 238 8.27 5.83 3.96
N ILE A 239 8.34 6.04 5.26
CA ILE A 239 9.05 5.14 6.19
C ILE A 239 8.38 3.76 6.21
N THR A 240 7.06 3.72 6.35
CA THR A 240 6.25 2.50 6.27
C THR A 240 6.52 1.73 4.98
N LEU A 241 6.44 2.42 3.83
CA LEU A 241 6.71 1.85 2.51
C LEU A 241 8.13 1.27 2.41
N GLN A 242 9.13 1.95 2.98
CA GLN A 242 10.50 1.45 3.02
C GLN A 242 10.64 0.17 3.83
N GLN A 243 9.96 0.07 4.98
CA GLN A 243 9.99 -1.15 5.80
C GLN A 243 9.28 -2.32 5.10
N VAL A 244 8.14 -2.05 4.45
CA VAL A 244 7.45 -3.05 3.63
C VAL A 244 8.36 -3.54 2.50
N ILE A 245 8.92 -2.66 1.67
CA ILE A 245 9.78 -3.08 0.56
C ILE A 245 11.02 -3.85 1.06
N THR A 246 11.59 -3.46 2.20
CA THR A 246 12.71 -4.17 2.82
C THR A 246 12.32 -5.60 3.20
N SER A 247 11.14 -5.80 3.80
CA SER A 247 10.67 -7.14 4.18
C SER A 247 10.41 -8.04 2.95
N LEU A 248 9.97 -7.46 1.82
CA LEU A 248 9.80 -8.21 0.56
C LEU A 248 11.13 -8.79 0.03
N LYS A 249 12.25 -8.09 0.27
CA LYS A 249 13.58 -8.54 -0.16
C LYS A 249 14.13 -9.65 0.73
N ALA A 250 13.88 -9.58 2.04
CA ALA A 250 14.29 -10.60 2.99
C ALA A 250 13.62 -11.96 2.71
N ASN A 251 12.41 -11.94 2.14
CA ASN A 251 11.61 -13.12 1.82
C ASN A 251 11.83 -13.67 0.40
N LYS A 252 12.91 -13.29 -0.31
CA LYS A 252 13.27 -13.96 -1.57
C LYS A 252 13.89 -15.32 -1.26
N PRO A 253 13.42 -16.43 -1.86
CA PRO A 253 14.14 -17.69 -1.74
C PRO A 253 15.57 -17.48 -2.23
N LYS A 254 16.55 -17.94 -1.43
CA LYS A 254 17.94 -17.99 -1.88
C LYS A 254 17.95 -18.93 -3.09
N LYS A 255 18.28 -18.38 -4.25
CA LYS A 255 18.55 -19.17 -5.46
C LYS A 255 19.78 -20.03 -5.24
#